data_AF-A0A6L9A9R0-F1
#
_entry.id   AF-A0A6L9A9R0-F1
#
_cell.length_a   1.000
_cell.length_b   1.000
_cell.length_c   1.000
_cell.angle_alpha   90.00
_cell.angle_beta   90.00
_cell.angle_gamma   90.00
#
_symmetry.space_group_name_H-M   'P 1'
#
loop_
_entity.id
_entity.type
_entity.pdbx_description
1 polymer ?
#
loop_
_entity_poly.entity_id
_entity_poly.type
_entity_poly.pdbx_seq_one_letter_code
_entity_poly.pdbx_strand_id
1 'polypeptide(L)'
;MQLQHGKNNTQQYIFGDFVLKNNGILLFKNKEYHIPPKELGVIILLLNADGEIVSKEEIIDKVWSASVASDESLTRCIYALRKLLHENK
;
A
#
# COMPACT_ATOMS: atom_id res chain seq x y z
N MET A 1 23.49 -11.50 18.00
CA MET A 1 22.45 -12.39 17.45
C MET A 1 22.25 -11.98 15.99
N GLN A 2 22.87 -12.70 15.06
CA GLN A 2 22.81 -12.40 13.62
C GLN A 2 21.61 -13.12 13.03
N LEU A 3 20.63 -12.36 12.54
CA LEU A 3 19.49 -12.91 11.80
C LEU A 3 19.89 -13.03 10.33
N GLN A 4 19.62 -14.21 9.81
CA GLN A 4 20.18 -14.78 8.60
C GLN A 4 19.47 -14.21 7.37
N HIS A 5 20.23 -13.80 6.36
CA HIS A 5 19.70 -13.44 5.03
C HIS A 5 19.25 -14.71 4.28
N GLY A 6 18.00 -15.09 4.48
CA GLY A 6 17.29 -16.01 3.59
C GLY A 6 16.79 -15.26 2.36
N LYS A 7 17.42 -15.50 1.20
CA LYS A 7 17.00 -14.99 -0.11
C LYS A 7 15.69 -15.68 -0.54
N ASN A 8 14.54 -15.15 -0.10
CA ASN A 8 13.17 -15.27 -0.67
C ASN A 8 12.21 -14.45 0.21
N ASN A 9 12.53 -13.16 0.41
CA ASN A 9 11.90 -12.31 1.40
C ASN A 9 10.61 -11.69 0.83
N THR A 10 9.48 -12.40 0.92
CA THR A 10 8.16 -11.81 0.63
C THR A 10 7.80 -10.84 1.76
N GLN A 11 8.30 -9.61 1.67
CA GLN A 11 7.89 -8.53 2.57
C GLN A 11 6.37 -8.39 2.50
N GLN A 12 5.75 -8.42 3.67
CA GLN A 12 4.31 -8.27 3.84
C GLN A 12 4.04 -7.35 5.02
N TYR A 13 2.97 -6.57 4.91
CA TYR A 13 2.50 -5.66 5.93
C TYR A 13 1.22 -6.24 6.54
N ILE A 14 1.15 -6.29 7.86
CA ILE A 14 0.00 -6.80 8.59
C ILE A 14 -0.60 -5.64 9.39
N PHE A 15 -1.88 -5.36 9.19
CA PHE A 15 -2.58 -4.28 9.89
C PHE A 15 -4.04 -4.67 10.10
N GLY A 16 -4.47 -4.76 11.37
CA GLY A 16 -5.76 -5.37 11.71
C GLY A 16 -5.87 -6.81 11.18
N ASP A 17 -6.95 -7.12 10.48
CA ASP A 17 -7.21 -8.42 9.83
C ASP A 17 -6.67 -8.51 8.38
N PHE A 18 -5.93 -7.48 7.93
CA PHE A 18 -5.40 -7.41 6.57
C PHE A 18 -3.95 -7.87 6.52
N VAL A 19 -3.62 -8.62 5.47
CA VAL A 19 -2.23 -8.96 5.11
C VAL A 19 -1.94 -8.51 3.69
N LEU A 20 -1.14 -7.45 3.55
CA LEU A 20 -0.72 -6.92 2.26
C LEU A 20 0.65 -7.47 1.88
N LYS A 21 0.73 -8.18 0.76
CA LYS A 21 1.98 -8.67 0.18
C LYS A 21 2.55 -7.65 -0.81
N ASN A 22 3.88 -7.58 -0.92
CA ASN A 22 4.56 -6.68 -1.85
C ASN A 22 4.29 -6.95 -3.34
N ASN A 23 3.64 -8.07 -3.68
CA ASN A 23 3.20 -8.40 -5.04
C ASN A 23 1.81 -7.83 -5.39
N GLY A 24 1.22 -6.99 -4.52
CA GLY A 24 -0.08 -6.38 -4.74
C GLY A 24 -1.26 -7.22 -4.26
N ILE A 25 -1.03 -8.33 -3.57
CA ILE A 25 -2.10 -9.15 -3.01
C ILE A 25 -2.43 -8.67 -1.60
N LEU A 26 -3.70 -8.32 -1.38
CA LEU A 26 -4.26 -8.07 -0.06
C LEU A 26 -5.15 -9.25 0.36
N LEU A 27 -4.84 -9.86 1.48
CA LEU A 27 -5.64 -10.90 2.11
C LEU A 27 -6.54 -10.29 3.19
N PHE A 28 -7.81 -10.65 3.19
CA PHE A 28 -8.76 -10.31 4.24
C PHE A 28 -9.83 -11.39 4.39
N LYS A 29 -10.10 -11.86 5.62
CA LYS A 29 -11.10 -12.91 5.92
C LYS A 29 -11.10 -14.07 4.90
N ASN A 30 -9.91 -14.60 4.60
CA ASN A 30 -9.70 -15.72 3.67
C ASN A 30 -10.03 -15.43 2.18
N LYS A 31 -10.11 -14.14 1.80
CA LYS A 31 -10.24 -13.67 0.42
C LYS A 31 -8.98 -12.93 -0.03
N GLU A 32 -8.63 -13.05 -1.31
CA GLU A 32 -7.56 -12.29 -1.96
C GLU A 32 -8.14 -11.16 -2.82
N TYR A 33 -7.52 -9.98 -2.70
CA TYR A 33 -7.82 -8.80 -3.48
C TYR A 33 -6.55 -8.33 -4.17
N HIS A 34 -6.66 -8.02 -5.47
CA HIS A 34 -5.56 -7.47 -6.24
C HIS A 34 -5.58 -5.95 -6.15
N ILE A 35 -4.53 -5.40 -5.56
CA ILE A 35 -4.29 -3.97 -5.51
C ILE A 35 -3.47 -3.57 -6.74
N PRO A 36 -3.94 -2.60 -7.55
CA PRO A 36 -3.16 -2.10 -8.67
C PRO A 36 -1.85 -1.44 -8.19
N PRO A 37 -0.82 -1.35 -9.04
CA PRO A 37 0.52 -0.93 -8.63
C PRO A 37 0.57 0.48 -8.04
N LYS A 38 -0.33 1.38 -8.46
CA LYS A 38 -0.40 2.75 -7.94
C LYS A 38 -0.94 2.78 -6.53
N GLU A 39 -2.09 2.16 -6.30
CA GLU A 39 -2.70 1.98 -5.00
C GLU A 39 -1.76 1.24 -4.04
N LEU A 40 -1.05 0.22 -4.54
CA LEU A 40 -0.05 -0.53 -3.79
C LEU A 40 1.08 0.37 -3.28
N GLY A 41 1.63 1.22 -4.16
CA GLY A 41 2.66 2.18 -3.78
C GLY A 41 2.18 3.15 -2.71
N VAL A 42 0.96 3.67 -2.85
CA VAL A 42 0.36 4.59 -1.87
C VAL A 42 0.15 3.91 -0.52
N ILE A 43 -0.47 2.72 -0.47
CA ILE A 43 -0.73 2.05 0.80
C ILE A 43 0.56 1.61 1.50
N ILE A 44 1.57 1.13 0.74
CA ILE A 44 2.89 0.80 1.30
C ILE A 44 3.54 2.04 1.89
N LEU A 45 3.47 3.18 1.21
CA LEU A 45 4.01 4.43 1.70
C LEU A 45 3.34 4.85 3.02
N LEU A 46 2.01 4.78 3.09
CA LEU A 46 1.25 5.11 4.29
C LEU A 46 1.53 4.14 5.45
N LEU A 47 1.72 2.85 5.16
CA LEU A 47 2.07 1.84 6.17
C LEU A 47 3.49 2.06 6.70
N ASN A 48 4.45 2.45 5.86
CA ASN A 48 5.81 2.78 6.28
C ASN A 48 5.88 4.09 7.08
N ALA A 49 4.92 5.00 6.89
CA ALA A 49 4.82 6.22 7.67
C ALA A 49 4.35 5.97 9.12
N ASP A 50 3.87 4.76 9.46
CA ASP A 50 3.54 4.35 10.83
C ASP A 50 2.62 5.33 11.60
N GLY A 51 1.65 5.94 10.90
CA GLY A 51 0.72 6.91 11.48
C GLY A 51 1.20 8.36 11.46
N GLU A 52 2.37 8.64 10.89
CA GLU A 52 2.82 10.00 10.58
C GLU A 52 2.00 10.61 9.42
N ILE A 53 1.95 11.94 9.38
CA ILE A 53 1.28 12.67 8.31
C ILE A 53 2.16 12.63 7.05
N VAL A 54 1.67 11.97 6.00
CA VAL A 54 2.31 11.98 4.68
C VAL A 54 1.68 13.05 3.80
N SER A 55 2.49 14.03 3.39
CA SER A 55 2.04 15.10 2.50
C SER A 55 1.70 14.58 1.10
N LYS A 56 0.69 15.17 0.46
CA LYS A 56 0.31 14.85 -0.92
C LYS A 56 1.48 14.90 -1.89
N GLU A 57 2.34 15.91 -1.77
CA GLU A 57 3.54 16.08 -2.60
C GLU A 57 4.48 14.88 -2.47
N GLU A 58 4.70 14.38 -1.25
CA GLU A 58 5.55 13.21 -1.00
C GLU A 58 4.95 11.94 -1.61
N ILE A 59 3.63 11.78 -1.54
CA ILE A 59 2.95 10.64 -2.17
C ILE A 59 3.11 10.69 -3.70
N ILE A 60 2.91 11.87 -4.29
CA ILE A 60 3.07 12.06 -5.74
C ILE A 60 4.51 11.81 -6.15
N ASP A 61 5.48 12.36 -5.44
CA ASP A 61 6.90 12.16 -5.74
C ASP A 61 7.29 10.68 -5.66
N LYS A 62 6.93 9.98 -4.58
CA LYS A 62 7.35 8.58 -4.39
C LYS A 62 6.61 7.59 -5.29
N VAL A 63 5.31 7.76 -5.53
CA VAL A 63 4.48 6.79 -6.28
C VAL A 63 4.36 7.14 -7.77
N TRP A 64 4.50 8.41 -8.11
CA TRP A 64 4.40 8.94 -9.47
C TRP A 64 5.68 9.64 -9.97
N SER A 65 6.85 9.38 -9.38
CA SER A 65 8.16 9.88 -9.87
C SER A 65 8.37 9.76 -11.39
N ALA A 66 7.85 8.69 -12.01
CA ALA A 66 7.99 8.43 -13.45
C ALA A 66 6.76 8.82 -14.31
N SER A 67 5.72 9.45 -13.74
CA SER A 67 4.47 9.74 -14.46
C SER A 67 3.80 11.02 -13.95
N VAL A 68 3.24 11.81 -14.86
CA VAL A 68 2.46 12.99 -14.45
C VAL A 68 1.21 12.53 -13.70
N ALA A 69 1.14 12.80 -12.40
CA ALA A 69 -0.07 12.62 -11.59
C ALA A 69 -0.71 13.96 -11.28
N SER A 70 -2.04 13.99 -11.33
CA SER A 70 -2.83 15.12 -10.87
C SER A 70 -3.39 14.84 -9.47
N ASP A 71 -3.82 15.90 -8.78
CA ASP A 71 -4.59 15.84 -7.53
C ASP A 71 -5.74 14.84 -7.58
N GLU A 72 -6.43 14.80 -8.72
CA GLU A 72 -7.54 13.89 -8.98
C GLU A 72 -7.08 12.43 -8.96
N SER A 73 -5.93 12.11 -9.56
CA SER A 73 -5.37 10.76 -9.56
C SER A 73 -5.08 10.28 -8.15
N LEU A 74 -4.46 11.12 -7.32
CA LEU A 74 -4.21 10.79 -5.92
C LEU A 74 -5.52 10.60 -5.16
N THR A 75 -6.49 11.50 -5.35
CA THR A 75 -7.80 11.44 -4.69
C THR A 75 -8.53 10.15 -5.01
N ARG A 76 -8.54 9.74 -6.30
CA ARG A 76 -9.14 8.47 -6.75
C ARG A 76 -8.43 7.26 -6.16
N CYS A 77 -7.10 7.30 -6.09
CA CYS A 77 -6.29 6.24 -5.49
C CYS A 77 -6.60 6.04 -4.00
N ILE A 78 -6.63 7.15 -3.23
CA ILE A 78 -7.00 7.14 -1.81
C ILE A 78 -8.45 6.67 -1.61
N TYR A 79 -9.37 7.10 -2.47
CA TYR A 79 -10.76 6.66 -2.43
C TYR A 79 -10.89 5.15 -2.68
N ALA A 80 -10.21 4.62 -3.70
CA ALA A 80 -10.20 3.20 -4.01
C ALA A 80 -9.65 2.37 -2.84
N LEU A 81 -8.53 2.81 -2.24
CA LEU A 81 -7.95 2.18 -1.06
C LEU A 81 -8.91 2.19 0.13
N ARG A 82 -9.50 3.35 0.44
CA ARG A 82 -10.49 3.46 1.54
C ARG A 82 -11.69 2.58 1.31
N LYS A 83 -12.23 2.56 0.09
CA LYS A 83 -13.37 1.71 -0.26
C LYS A 83 -13.00 0.24 -0.08
N LEU A 84 -11.85 -0.17 -0.59
CA LEU A 84 -11.36 -1.55 -0.48
C LEU A 84 -11.14 -1.97 0.98
N LEU A 85 -10.61 -1.09 1.84
CA LEU A 85 -10.44 -1.38 3.27
C LEU A 85 -11.75 -1.30 4.07
N HIS A 86 -12.71 -0.47 3.65
CA HIS A 86 -13.95 -0.24 4.38
C HIS A 86 -15.06 -1.25 4.03
N GLU A 87 -15.21 -1.61 2.74
CA GLU A 87 -16.13 -2.68 2.31
C GLU A 87 -15.72 -4.05 2.86
N ASN A 88 -14.44 -4.18 3.21
CA ASN A 88 -13.85 -5.39 3.74
C ASN A 88 -13.41 -5.20 5.19
N LYS A 89 -14.17 -4.51 6.04
CA LYS A 89 -13.97 -4.51 7.50
C LYS A 89 -15.10 -5.30 8.14
#